data_AF-A0A7V9BDE4-F1
#
_entry.id   AF-A0A7V9BDE4-F1
#
_cell.length_a   1.000
_cell.length_b   1.000
_cell.length_c   1.000
_cell.angle_alpha   90.00
_cell.angle_beta   90.00
_cell.angle_gamma   90.00
#
_symmetry.space_group_name_H-M   'P 1'
#
loop_
_entity.id
_entity.type
_entity.pdbx_description
1 polymer ?
#
loop_
_entity_poly.entity_id
_entity_poly.type
_entity_poly.pdbx_seq_one_letter_code
_entity_poly.pdbx_strand_id
1 'polypeptide(L)'
;MTERRAARLGLAGALALVLAQLGVGSAWSLTHDDPTELELTRRCLERERGFAVEETIGDAVASSASGGTVTAIVEGNLVVISVVASADEAERLRLAYGSAEGELGPRLEVRGRYVSRWRRDPSGTQRQATYDCAY
;
A
#
# COMPACT_ATOMS: atom_id res chain seq x y z
N MET A 1 52.34 -13.46 32.72
CA MET A 1 51.28 -12.41 32.86
C MET A 1 50.83 -11.81 31.52
N THR A 2 51.53 -12.08 30.42
CA THR A 2 51.33 -11.47 29.09
C THR A 2 50.18 -12.10 28.28
N GLU A 3 49.97 -13.41 28.36
CA GLU A 3 48.93 -14.13 27.57
C GLU A 3 47.50 -13.73 27.94
N ARG A 4 47.21 -13.52 29.24
CA ARG A 4 45.86 -13.15 29.71
C ARG A 4 45.43 -11.76 29.23
N ARG A 5 46.37 -10.86 28.91
CA ARG A 5 46.07 -9.53 28.36
C ARG A 5 45.78 -9.59 26.86
N ALA A 6 46.53 -10.38 26.11
CA ALA A 6 46.30 -10.59 24.69
C ALA A 6 44.94 -11.25 24.40
N ALA A 7 44.57 -12.27 25.18
CA ALA A 7 43.28 -12.94 25.05
C ALA A 7 42.09 -12.00 25.34
N ARG A 8 42.22 -11.10 26.33
CA ARG A 8 41.17 -10.12 26.67
C ARG A 8 41.01 -9.03 25.61
N LEU A 9 42.11 -8.60 24.98
CA LEU A 9 42.07 -7.63 23.88
C LEU A 9 41.43 -8.23 22.62
N GLY A 10 41.74 -9.49 22.31
CA GLY A 10 41.10 -10.20 21.20
C GLY A 10 39.59 -10.40 21.42
N LEU A 11 39.18 -10.77 22.63
CA LEU A 11 37.76 -10.93 22.99
C LEU A 11 37.01 -9.59 22.94
N ALA A 12 37.60 -8.51 23.44
CA ALA A 12 37.01 -7.18 23.40
C ALA A 12 36.84 -6.67 21.96
N GLY A 13 37.83 -6.90 21.10
CA GLY A 13 37.74 -6.55 19.68
C GLY A 13 36.66 -7.34 18.93
N ALA A 14 36.57 -8.65 19.19
CA ALA A 14 35.52 -9.49 18.61
C ALA A 14 34.11 -9.06 19.09
N LEU A 15 33.97 -8.75 20.38
CA LEU A 15 32.69 -8.29 20.94
C LEU A 15 32.28 -6.92 20.36
N ALA A 16 33.23 -6.00 20.16
CA ALA A 16 32.98 -4.71 19.54
C ALA A 16 32.51 -4.84 18.08
N LEU A 17 33.08 -5.77 17.32
CA LEU A 17 32.64 -6.06 15.95
C LEU A 17 31.22 -6.62 15.90
N VAL A 18 30.88 -7.53 16.81
CA VAL A 18 29.51 -8.08 16.92
C VAL A 18 28.51 -6.98 17.29
N LEU A 19 28.84 -6.12 18.26
CA LEU A 19 27.98 -5.00 18.65
C LEU A 19 27.81 -3.97 17.53
N ALA A 20 28.85 -3.70 16.75
CA ALA A 20 28.77 -2.82 15.58
C ALA A 20 27.83 -3.38 14.50
N GLN A 21 27.88 -4.68 14.23
CA GLN A 21 26.97 -5.33 13.27
C GLN A 21 25.51 -5.34 13.75
N LEU A 22 25.28 -5.59 15.04
CA LEU A 22 23.95 -5.51 15.62
C LEU A 22 23.38 -4.09 15.60
N GLY A 23 24.20 -3.07 15.80
CA GLY A 23 23.79 -1.66 15.73
C GLY A 23 23.35 -1.22 14.33
N VAL A 24 24.03 -1.69 13.28
CA VAL A 24 23.67 -1.35 11.88
C VAL A 24 22.38 -2.04 11.44
N GLY A 25 22.18 -3.32 11.79
CA GLY A 25 20.98 -4.06 11.43
C GLY A 25 19.72 -3.56 12.14
N SER A 26 19.83 -3.21 13.42
CA SER A 26 18.70 -2.69 14.20
C SER A 26 18.34 -1.24 13.84
N ALA A 27 19.32 -0.39 13.51
CA ALA A 27 19.04 0.97 13.04
C ALA A 27 18.34 1.00 11.67
N TRP A 28 18.65 0.06 10.76
CA TRP A 28 18.01 0.01 9.44
C TRP A 28 16.56 -0.48 9.51
N SER A 29 16.29 -1.52 10.31
CA SER A 29 14.93 -2.02 10.59
C SER A 29 14.06 -1.03 11.36
N LEU A 30 14.64 -0.20 12.23
CA LEU A 30 13.89 0.83 12.98
C LEU A 30 13.58 2.09 12.17
N THR A 31 14.18 2.24 10.99
CA THR A 31 14.03 3.46 10.16
C THR A 31 13.36 3.22 8.82
N HIS A 32 13.21 1.95 8.39
CA HIS A 32 12.50 1.57 7.18
C HIS A 32 11.27 0.76 7.56
N ASP A 33 10.15 1.43 7.80
CA ASP A 33 8.84 0.78 7.70
C ASP A 33 8.65 0.36 6.24
N ASP A 34 8.38 -0.93 6.00
CA ASP A 34 8.03 -1.42 4.67
C ASP A 34 6.80 -0.65 4.15
N PRO A 35 6.79 -0.20 2.89
CA PRO A 35 5.68 0.57 2.36
C PRO A 35 4.40 -0.27 2.37
N THR A 36 3.32 0.34 2.83
CA THR A 36 1.98 -0.26 2.78
C THR A 36 1.53 -0.47 1.34
N GLU A 37 0.61 -1.41 1.12
CA GLU A 37 0.03 -1.67 -0.20
C GLU A 37 -0.64 -0.43 -0.80
N LEU A 38 -1.26 0.41 0.03
CA LEU A 38 -1.83 1.68 -0.40
C LEU A 38 -0.73 2.64 -0.89
N GLU A 39 0.40 2.73 -0.19
CA GLU A 39 1.53 3.56 -0.62
C GLU A 39 2.18 3.06 -1.91
N LEU A 40 2.27 1.73 -2.09
CA LEU A 40 2.73 1.13 -3.34
C LEU A 40 1.75 1.43 -4.49
N THR A 41 0.46 1.24 -4.25
CA THR A 41 -0.63 1.57 -5.18
C THR A 41 -0.56 3.04 -5.59
N ARG A 42 -0.48 3.95 -4.62
CA ARG A 42 -0.35 5.40 -4.82
C ARG A 42 0.89 5.72 -5.66
N ARG A 43 2.04 5.13 -5.29
CA ARG A 43 3.31 5.35 -5.99
C ARG A 43 3.25 4.89 -7.45
N CYS A 44 2.65 3.74 -7.73
CA CYS A 44 2.48 3.26 -9.09
C CYS A 44 1.59 4.20 -9.91
N LEU A 45 0.42 4.58 -9.38
CA LEU A 45 -0.51 5.50 -10.06
C LEU A 45 0.15 6.85 -10.36
N GLU A 46 0.86 7.42 -9.39
CA GLU A 46 1.44 8.75 -9.50
C GLU A 46 2.74 8.76 -10.31
N ARG A 47 3.71 7.89 -9.97
CA ARG A 47 5.07 7.95 -10.52
C ARG A 47 5.25 7.10 -11.77
N GLU A 48 4.65 5.91 -11.82
CA GLU A 48 4.85 4.98 -12.95
C GLU A 48 3.84 5.25 -14.06
N ARG A 49 2.60 5.60 -13.70
CA ARG A 49 1.52 5.87 -14.66
C ARG A 49 1.30 7.35 -14.93
N GLY A 50 1.81 8.24 -14.08
CA GLY A 50 1.69 9.69 -14.27
C GLY A 50 0.27 10.23 -14.07
N PHE A 51 -0.56 9.54 -13.30
CA PHE A 51 -1.92 9.99 -12.99
C PHE A 51 -1.93 11.04 -11.89
N ALA A 52 -2.92 11.94 -11.93
CA ALA A 52 -3.19 12.83 -10.81
C ALA A 52 -3.81 12.02 -9.67
N VAL A 53 -3.19 12.07 -8.49
CA VAL A 53 -3.55 11.28 -7.32
C VAL A 53 -3.77 12.18 -6.11
N GLU A 54 -4.92 12.04 -5.48
CA GLU A 54 -5.38 12.86 -4.36
C GLU A 54 -5.90 11.98 -3.21
N GLU A 55 -6.01 12.58 -2.02
CA GLU A 55 -6.71 11.96 -0.91
C GLU A 55 -8.21 11.87 -1.21
N THR A 56 -8.84 10.74 -0.84
CA THR A 56 -10.28 10.56 -1.04
C THR A 56 -11.05 11.37 0.01
N ILE A 57 -11.85 12.34 -0.44
CA ILE A 57 -12.67 13.19 0.43
C ILE A 57 -14.16 12.95 0.13
N GLY A 58 -14.95 12.72 1.18
CA GLY A 58 -16.41 12.70 1.10
C GLY A 58 -17.05 11.38 0.65
N ASP A 59 -16.27 10.31 0.46
CA ASP A 59 -16.80 8.97 0.20
C ASP A 59 -16.73 8.12 1.48
N ALA A 60 -17.85 8.08 2.22
CA ALA A 60 -17.94 7.36 3.49
C ALA A 60 -17.76 5.83 3.34
N VAL A 61 -18.11 5.27 2.18
CA VAL A 61 -17.92 3.83 1.92
C VAL A 61 -16.44 3.56 1.70
N ALA A 62 -15.76 4.37 0.88
CA ALA A 62 -14.32 4.26 0.67
C ALA A 62 -13.52 4.45 1.97
N SER A 63 -13.87 5.45 2.78
CA SER A 63 -13.21 5.73 4.06
C SER A 63 -13.33 4.60 5.09
N SER A 64 -14.23 3.64 4.88
CA SER A 64 -14.37 2.46 5.75
C SER A 64 -13.36 1.34 5.46
N ALA A 65 -12.61 1.45 4.35
CA ALA A 65 -11.62 0.45 3.95
C ALA A 65 -10.44 0.39 4.94
N SER A 66 -10.16 -0.80 5.46
CA SER A 66 -9.11 -0.99 6.48
C SER A 66 -7.69 -0.66 6.01
N GLY A 67 -7.37 -0.87 4.72
CA GLY A 67 -6.09 -0.52 4.12
C GLY A 67 -6.05 0.91 3.57
N GLY A 68 -7.12 1.68 3.75
CA GLY A 68 -7.26 3.04 3.27
C GLY A 68 -7.66 3.15 1.80
N THR A 69 -7.65 4.39 1.30
CA THR A 69 -8.18 4.73 -0.02
C THR A 69 -7.37 5.83 -0.68
N VAL A 70 -7.41 5.84 -2.01
CA VAL A 70 -6.79 6.86 -2.85
C VAL A 70 -7.73 7.21 -4.01
N THR A 71 -7.79 8.48 -4.38
CA THR A 71 -8.52 8.94 -5.57
C THR A 71 -7.53 9.25 -6.67
N ALA A 72 -7.81 8.79 -7.89
CA ALA A 72 -7.00 9.07 -9.06
C ALA A 72 -7.84 9.52 -10.26
N ILE A 73 -7.24 10.30 -11.15
CA ILE A 73 -7.81 10.67 -12.44
C ILE A 73 -7.08 9.89 -13.54
N VAL A 74 -7.69 8.81 -14.01
CA VAL A 74 -7.15 7.95 -15.07
C VAL A 74 -7.81 8.34 -16.39
N GLU A 75 -7.03 8.92 -17.31
CA GLU A 75 -7.52 9.36 -18.63
C GLU A 75 -8.79 10.25 -18.53
N GLY A 76 -8.85 11.12 -17.52
CA GLY A 76 -10.00 12.02 -17.26
C GLY A 76 -11.19 11.37 -16.55
N ASN A 77 -11.12 10.09 -16.20
CA ASN A 77 -12.12 9.40 -15.39
C ASN A 77 -11.66 9.29 -13.94
N LEU A 78 -12.50 9.72 -13.01
CA LEU A 78 -12.19 9.64 -11.59
C LEU A 78 -12.45 8.21 -11.11
N VAL A 79 -11.49 7.65 -10.41
CA VAL A 79 -11.59 6.37 -9.72
C VAL A 79 -11.22 6.55 -8.27
N VAL A 80 -12.05 6.02 -7.38
CA VAL A 80 -11.73 5.83 -5.97
C VAL A 80 -11.27 4.39 -5.83
N ILE A 81 -10.05 4.19 -5.35
CA ILE A 81 -9.45 2.87 -5.14
C ILE A 81 -9.35 2.66 -3.64
N SER A 82 -9.96 1.58 -3.15
CA SER A 82 -9.91 1.17 -1.75
C SER A 82 -9.13 -0.12 -1.63
N VAL A 83 -8.18 -0.14 -0.70
CA VAL A 83 -7.42 -1.34 -0.33
C VAL A 83 -7.97 -1.85 0.99
N VAL A 84 -8.27 -3.15 1.06
CA VAL A 84 -8.88 -3.77 2.23
C VAL A 84 -8.05 -4.95 2.74
N ALA A 85 -8.31 -5.41 3.96
CA ALA A 85 -7.55 -6.50 4.57
C ALA A 85 -7.88 -7.87 3.98
N SER A 86 -9.08 -8.06 3.41
CA SER A 86 -9.52 -9.36 2.89
C SER A 86 -10.53 -9.24 1.75
N ALA A 87 -10.70 -10.33 1.00
CA ALA A 87 -11.72 -10.44 -0.04
C ALA A 87 -13.15 -10.32 0.54
N ASP A 88 -13.38 -10.82 1.76
CA ASP A 88 -14.67 -10.67 2.45
C ASP A 88 -14.96 -9.20 2.76
N GLU A 89 -13.94 -8.42 3.14
CA GLU A 89 -14.10 -6.98 3.33
C GLU A 89 -14.36 -6.27 2.00
N ALA A 90 -13.71 -6.69 0.91
CA ALA A 90 -13.93 -6.12 -0.41
C ALA A 90 -15.38 -6.33 -0.86
N GLU A 91 -15.93 -7.52 -0.61
CA GLU A 91 -17.32 -7.85 -0.89
C GLU A 91 -18.29 -7.05 -0.01
N ARG A 92 -17.98 -6.84 1.27
CA ARG A 92 -18.77 -5.94 2.14
C ARG A 92 -18.79 -4.50 1.62
N LEU A 93 -17.64 -3.97 1.18
CA LEU A 93 -17.57 -2.64 0.55
C LEU A 93 -18.42 -2.59 -0.73
N ARG A 94 -18.36 -3.65 -1.55
CA ARG A 94 -19.17 -3.76 -2.78
C ARG A 94 -20.67 -3.67 -2.47
N LEU A 95 -21.13 -4.41 -1.46
CA LEU A 95 -22.52 -4.40 -1.00
C LEU A 95 -22.91 -3.04 -0.38
N ALA A 96 -21.99 -2.37 0.32
CA ALA A 96 -22.21 -1.04 0.88
C ALA A 96 -22.41 0.01 -0.22
N TYR A 97 -21.59 -0.01 -1.27
CA TYR A 97 -21.82 0.82 -2.46
C TYR A 97 -23.15 0.50 -3.15
N GLY A 98 -23.47 -0.79 -3.31
CA GLY A 98 -24.76 -1.21 -3.87
C GLY A 98 -25.97 -0.69 -3.08
N SER A 99 -25.82 -0.60 -1.76
CA SER A 99 -26.87 -0.09 -0.86
C SER A 99 -26.96 1.44 -0.86
N ALA A 100 -25.83 2.14 -1.00
CA ALA A 100 -25.75 3.60 -0.93
C ALA A 100 -26.07 4.28 -2.28
N GLU A 101 -25.63 3.70 -3.39
CA GLU A 101 -25.70 4.30 -4.73
C GLU A 101 -26.55 3.49 -5.73
N GLY A 102 -27.03 2.31 -5.34
CA GLY A 102 -27.72 1.39 -6.23
C GLY A 102 -26.76 0.58 -7.11
N GLU A 103 -27.29 0.03 -8.21
CA GLU A 103 -26.50 -0.80 -9.12
C GLU A 103 -25.47 0.03 -9.89
N LEU A 104 -24.20 -0.12 -9.51
CA LEU A 104 -23.08 0.58 -10.16
C LEU A 104 -22.57 -0.14 -11.42
N GLY A 105 -22.96 -1.39 -11.64
CA GLY A 105 -22.56 -2.17 -12.81
C GLY A 105 -21.03 -2.15 -13.05
N PRO A 106 -20.56 -1.79 -14.25
CA PRO A 106 -19.13 -1.79 -14.57
C PRO A 106 -18.33 -0.68 -13.87
N ARG A 107 -19.01 0.24 -13.17
CA ARG A 107 -18.34 1.29 -12.40
C ARG A 107 -17.82 0.81 -11.05
N LEU A 108 -18.21 -0.37 -10.59
CA LEU A 108 -17.73 -0.95 -9.34
C LEU A 108 -17.08 -2.28 -9.63
N GLU A 109 -15.77 -2.35 -9.42
CA GLU A 109 -14.97 -3.54 -9.71
C GLU A 109 -14.28 -4.00 -8.44
N VAL A 110 -14.31 -5.32 -8.20
CA VAL A 110 -13.63 -5.97 -7.08
C VAL A 110 -12.59 -6.93 -7.65
N ARG A 111 -11.36 -6.82 -7.15
CA ARG A 111 -10.24 -7.68 -7.53
C ARG A 111 -9.44 -8.04 -6.29
N GLY A 112 -9.72 -9.22 -5.71
CA GLY A 112 -9.08 -9.64 -4.47
C GLY A 112 -9.36 -8.64 -3.34
N ARG A 113 -8.34 -7.92 -2.90
CA ARG A 113 -8.40 -6.90 -1.84
C ARG A 113 -8.52 -5.46 -2.34
N TYR A 114 -8.79 -5.30 -3.64
CA TYR A 114 -8.92 -4.01 -4.30
C TYR A 114 -10.35 -3.76 -4.74
N VAL A 115 -10.91 -2.62 -4.36
CA VAL A 115 -12.22 -2.16 -4.82
C VAL A 115 -12.02 -0.85 -5.57
N SER A 116 -12.41 -0.82 -6.84
CA SER A 116 -12.34 0.38 -7.70
C SER A 116 -13.74 0.87 -7.99
N ARG A 117 -14.05 2.10 -7.56
CA ARG A 117 -15.32 2.80 -7.82
C ARG A 117 -15.07 3.95 -8.78
N TRP A 118 -15.54 3.76 -10.01
CA TRP A 118 -15.42 4.71 -11.10
C TRP A 118 -16.59 5.69 -11.12
N ARG A 119 -16.29 6.95 -11.47
CA ARG A 119 -17.31 7.98 -11.70
C ARG A 119 -18.16 7.68 -12.94
N ARG A 120 -17.54 7.14 -14.00
CA ARG A 120 -18.16 6.74 -15.27
C ARG A 120 -17.65 5.37 -15.66
N ASP A 121 -18.39 4.65 -16.50
CA ASP A 121 -17.99 3.34 -17.02
C ASP A 121 -16.54 3.39 -17.56
N PRO A 122 -15.63 2.54 -17.04
CA PRO A 122 -14.24 2.59 -17.45
C PRO A 122 -14.02 1.92 -18.81
N SER A 123 -13.09 2.45 -19.59
CA SER A 123 -12.56 1.75 -20.78
C SER A 123 -11.73 0.53 -20.35
N GLY A 124 -11.41 -0.36 -21.30
CA GLY A 124 -10.49 -1.47 -21.03
C GLY A 124 -9.09 -1.00 -20.61
N THR A 125 -8.60 0.10 -21.20
CA THR A 125 -7.29 0.70 -20.85
C THR A 125 -7.29 1.27 -19.44
N GLN A 126 -8.37 1.95 -19.04
CA GLN A 126 -8.53 2.50 -17.70
C GLN A 126 -8.51 1.40 -16.63
N ARG A 127 -9.25 0.30 -16.84
CA ARG A 127 -9.23 -0.86 -15.94
C ARG A 127 -7.84 -1.44 -15.81
N GLN A 128 -7.19 -1.71 -16.96
CA GLN A 128 -5.86 -2.31 -16.96
C GLN A 128 -4.84 -1.42 -16.23
N ALA A 129 -4.89 -0.11 -16.45
CA ALA A 129 -3.99 0.84 -15.79
C ALA A 129 -4.14 0.81 -14.26
N THR A 130 -5.37 0.67 -13.74
CA THR A 130 -5.57 0.51 -12.29
C THR A 130 -5.15 -0.87 -11.78
N TYR A 131 -5.37 -1.93 -12.56
CA TYR A 131 -5.01 -3.29 -12.17
C TYR A 131 -3.51 -3.53 -12.14
N ASP A 132 -2.76 -2.89 -13.02
CA ASP A 132 -1.30 -2.94 -13.00
C ASP A 132 -0.71 -2.31 -11.74
N CYS A 133 -1.49 -1.51 -11.00
CA CYS A 133 -1.10 -0.86 -9.76
C CYS A 133 -1.76 -1.48 -8.52
N ALA A 134 -2.35 -2.68 -8.61
CA ALA A 134 -2.93 -3.39 -7.47
C ALA A 134 -1.88 -4.30 -6.79
N TYR A 135 -1.35 -3.87 -5.63
CA TYR A 135 -0.23 -4.49 -4.90
C TYR A 135 -0.60 -5.43 -3.74
#